data_AF-A0A533UV37-F1
#
_entry.id   AF-A0A533UV37-F1
#
_cell.length_a   1.000
_cell.length_b   1.000
_cell.length_c   1.000
_cell.angle_alpha   90.00
_cell.angle_beta   90.00
_cell.angle_gamma   90.00
#
_symmetry.space_group_name_H-M   'P 1'
#
loop_
_entity.id
_entity.type
_entity.pdbx_description
1 polymer ?
#
loop_
_entity_poly.entity_id
_entity_poly.type
_entity_poly.pdbx_seq_one_letter_code
_entity_poly.pdbx_strand_id
1 'polypeptide(L)' 'PHAVSAFGLLLKRRSISGSVIGSIVETQEMLDFCGKHNIAADVEVIPIQKVNEAYERLLKSNVKYRFSIDMKSLKSS' A
#
# COMPACT_ATOMS: atom_id res chain seq x y z
N PRO A 1 -8.78 11.11 19.18
CA PRO A 1 -9.80 11.24 18.11
C PRO A 1 -9.71 12.62 17.44
N HIS A 2 -9.62 12.68 16.11
CA HIS A 2 -9.67 13.96 15.41
C HIS A 2 -11.10 14.54 15.51
N ALA A 3 -11.22 15.82 15.80
CA ALA A 3 -12.54 16.47 15.89
C ALA A 3 -13.19 16.51 14.50
N VAL A 4 -14.43 16.02 14.41
CA VAL A 4 -15.22 16.06 13.17
C VAL A 4 -16.28 17.15 13.30
N SER A 5 -16.28 18.11 12.38
CA SER A 5 -17.30 19.17 12.34
C SER A 5 -18.65 18.60 11.93
N ALA A 6 -19.61 18.58 12.86
CA ALA A 6 -20.96 18.06 12.62
C ALA A 6 -21.68 18.80 11.48
N PHE A 7 -21.60 20.14 11.45
CA PHE A 7 -22.19 20.94 10.38
C PHE A 7 -21.55 20.68 9.01
N GLY A 8 -20.26 20.33 8.99
CA GLY A 8 -19.56 19.93 7.77
C GLY A 8 -20.11 18.65 7.13
N LEU A 9 -20.74 17.78 7.93
CA LEU A 9 -21.41 16.57 7.45
C LEU A 9 -22.89 16.78 7.15
N LEU A 10 -23.61 17.46 8.06
CA LEU A 10 -25.07 17.61 7.99
C LEU A 10 -25.55 18.38 6.75
N LEU A 11 -24.97 19.55 6.49
CA LEU A 11 -25.48 20.47 5.45
C LEU A 11 -25.36 19.93 4.03
N LYS A 12 -24.48 18.95 3.81
CA LYS A 12 -24.22 18.33 2.49
C LYS A 12 -24.43 16.82 2.50
N ARG A 13 -25.01 16.25 3.57
CA ARG A 13 -25.24 14.81 3.73
C ARG A 13 -23.98 13.97 3.48
N ARG A 14 -22.84 14.38 4.02
CA ARG A 14 -21.56 13.66 3.87
C ARG A 14 -21.43 12.60 4.94
N SER A 15 -20.76 11.50 4.62
CA SER A 15 -20.43 10.42 5.56
C SER A 15 -18.91 10.29 5.74
N ILE A 16 -18.52 9.74 6.89
CA ILE A 16 -17.16 9.30 7.16
C ILE A 16 -17.24 7.82 7.52
N SER A 17 -16.42 7.00 6.90
CA SER A 17 -16.37 5.55 7.12
C SER A 17 -14.92 5.10 7.15
N GLY A 18 -14.62 4.03 7.89
CA GLY A 18 -13.32 3.40 7.92
C GLY A 18 -13.31 2.11 7.11
N SER A 19 -12.20 1.83 6.43
CA SER A 19 -11.90 0.53 5.82
C SER A 19 -10.40 0.29 5.94
N VAL A 20 -10.00 -0.94 6.23
CA VAL A 20 -8.59 -1.31 6.48
C VAL A 20 -8.06 -2.16 5.34
N ILE A 21 -8.76 -3.26 5.01
CA ILE A 21 -8.49 -4.17 3.90
C ILE A 21 -9.82 -4.81 3.44
N GLY A 22 -9.82 -5.42 2.26
CA GLY A 22 -10.95 -6.22 1.77
C GLY A 22 -10.91 -7.68 2.25
N SER A 23 -12.02 -8.39 2.05
CA SER A 23 -12.13 -9.84 2.22
C SER A 23 -11.28 -10.60 1.18
N ILE A 24 -11.14 -11.92 1.38
CA ILE A 24 -10.43 -12.80 0.42
C ILE A 24 -11.09 -12.75 -0.97
N VAL A 25 -12.43 -12.75 -1.03
CA VAL A 25 -13.17 -12.71 -2.29
C VAL A 25 -12.93 -11.39 -3.02
N GLU A 26 -13.09 -10.26 -2.34
CA GLU A 26 -12.82 -8.93 -2.91
C GLU A 26 -11.35 -8.78 -3.35
N THR A 27 -10.42 -9.40 -2.62
CA THR A 27 -9.00 -9.41 -2.99
C THR A 27 -8.78 -10.18 -4.29
N GLN A 28 -9.45 -11.32 -4.48
CA GLN A 28 -9.37 -12.07 -5.74
C GLN A 28 -9.94 -11.27 -6.91
N GLU A 29 -11.09 -10.62 -6.72
CA GLU A 29 -11.69 -9.75 -7.74
C GLU A 29 -10.76 -8.58 -8.10
N MET A 30 -10.11 -7.97 -7.11
CA MET A 30 -9.11 -6.92 -7.31
C MET A 30 -7.90 -7.43 -8.10
N LEU A 31 -7.38 -8.63 -7.79
CA LEU A 31 -6.25 -9.23 -8.52
C LEU A 31 -6.63 -9.55 -9.97
N ASP A 32 -7.82 -10.12 -10.21
CA ASP A 32 -8.32 -10.43 -11.54
C ASP A 32 -8.48 -9.16 -12.39
N PHE A 33 -9.02 -8.09 -11.78
CA PHE A 33 -9.14 -6.79 -12.43
C PHE A 33 -7.75 -6.21 -12.75
N CYS A 34 -6.83 -6.21 -11.80
CA CYS A 34 -5.47 -5.71 -12.01
C CYS A 34 -4.77 -6.47 -13.15
N GLY A 35 -4.89 -7.80 -13.17
CA GLY A 35 -4.32 -8.65 -14.22
C GLY A 35 -4.89 -8.35 -15.61
N LYS A 36 -6.21 -8.17 -15.72
CA LYS A 36 -6.88 -7.83 -16.99
C LYS A 36 -6.47 -6.46 -17.54
N HIS A 37 -6.20 -5.50 -16.66
CA HIS A 37 -5.92 -4.12 -17.04
C HIS A 37 -4.44 -3.76 -16.97
N ASN A 38 -3.55 -4.74 -16.75
CA ASN A 38 -2.11 -4.54 -16.59
C ASN A 38 -1.77 -3.48 -15.52
N ILE A 39 -2.47 -3.53 -14.39
CA ILE A 39 -2.26 -2.64 -13.25
C ILE A 39 -1.27 -3.33 -12.31
N ALA A 40 -0.13 -2.71 -12.09
CA ALA A 40 0.87 -3.13 -11.13
C ALA A 40 1.35 -1.92 -10.31
N ALA A 41 1.93 -2.18 -9.14
CA ALA A 41 2.59 -1.14 -8.37
C ALA A 41 3.96 -0.81 -8.98
N ASP A 42 4.36 0.47 -8.96
CA ASP A 42 5.76 0.83 -9.22
C ASP A 42 6.60 0.44 -8.00
N VAL A 43 7.54 -0.47 -8.23
CA VAL A 43 8.37 -1.06 -7.18
C VAL A 43 9.85 -0.84 -7.42
N GLU A 44 10.57 -0.55 -6.34
CA GLU A 44 12.01 -0.69 -6.27
C GLU A 44 12.32 -2.08 -5.68
N VAL A 45 12.88 -2.96 -6.51
CA VAL A 45 13.26 -4.31 -6.07
C VAL A 45 14.61 -4.24 -5.34
N ILE A 46 14.67 -4.78 -4.13
CA ILE A 46 15.87 -4.80 -3.30
C ILE A 46 16.25 -6.25 -2.93
N PRO A 47 17.55 -6.56 -2.77
CA PRO A 47 17.94 -7.80 -2.12
C PRO A 47 17.65 -7.73 -0.62
N ILE A 48 17.43 -8.87 0.03
CA ILE A 48 17.04 -8.94 1.44
C ILE A 48 18.11 -8.34 2.37
N GLN A 49 19.39 -8.41 1.97
CA GLN A 49 20.52 -7.83 2.70
C GLN A 49 20.42 -6.29 2.82
N LYS A 50 19.61 -5.65 1.99
CA LYS A 50 19.41 -4.19 1.96
C LYS A 50 18.14 -3.74 2.69
N VAL A 51 17.43 -4.63 3.38
CA VAL A 51 16.15 -4.31 4.04
C VAL A 51 16.25 -3.15 5.03
N ASN A 52 17.32 -3.08 5.83
CA ASN A 52 17.51 -2.00 6.80
C ASN A 52 17.75 -0.64 6.10
N GLU A 53 18.56 -0.62 5.05
CA GLU A 53 18.78 0.59 4.24
C GLU A 53 17.49 1.06 3.56
N ALA A 54 16.70 0.12 3.01
CA ALA A 54 15.40 0.42 2.42
C ALA A 54 14.40 0.96 3.46
N TYR A 55 14.44 0.46 4.69
CA TYR A 55 13.61 0.97 5.78
C TYR A 55 13.97 2.43 6.16
N GLU A 56 15.26 2.76 6.26
CA GLU A 56 15.72 4.14 6.49
C GLU A 56 15.28 5.08 5.35
N ARG A 57 15.31 4.61 4.10
CA ARG A 57 14.80 5.36 2.94
C ARG A 57 13.29 5.55 3.01
N LEU A 58 12.54 4.52 3.40
CA LEU A 58 11.09 4.57 3.54
C LEU A 58 10.66 5.64 4.55
N LEU A 59 11.32 5.72 5.71
CA LEU A 59 11.04 6.74 6.73
C LEU A 59 11.24 8.18 6.20
N LYS A 60 12.17 8.37 5.26
CA LYS A 60 12.44 9.65 4.59
C LYS A 60 11.56 9.89 3.36
N SER A 61 10.56 9.03 3.11
CA SER A 61 9.76 9.03 1.86
C SER A 61 10.62 8.96 0.58
N ASN A 62 11.83 8.40 0.68
CA ASN A 62 12.78 8.28 -0.43
C ASN A 62 12.58 6.94 -1.17
N VAL A 63 11.41 6.78 -1.78
CA VAL A 63 11.02 5.62 -2.58
C VAL A 63 9.94 6.05 -3.57
N LYS A 64 9.93 5.47 -4.77
CA LYS A 64 8.82 5.65 -5.73
C LYS A 64 8.33 4.30 -6.24
N TYR A 65 7.23 3.72 -5.74
CA TYR A 65 6.39 4.12 -4.60
C TYR A 65 6.44 3.09 -3.46
N ARG A 66 7.01 1.91 -3.72
CA ARG A 66 7.07 0.79 -2.78
C ARG A 66 8.38 0.01 -2.95
N PHE A 67 8.91 -0.54 -1.86
CA PHE A 67 9.96 -1.55 -1.93
C PHE A 67 9.37 -2.96 -2.07
N SER A 68 9.97 -3.78 -2.93
CA SER A 68 9.69 -5.21 -3.02
C SER A 68 10.99 -5.99 -2.78
N ILE A 69 10.94 -7.00 -1.92
CA ILE A 69 12.14 -7.80 -1.61
C ILE A 69 12.24 -8.95 -2.60
N ASP A 70 13.37 -9.07 -3.29
CA ASP A 70 13.66 -10.25 -4.09
C ASP A 70 14.04 -11.41 -3.16
N MET A 71 13.10 -12.34 -2.96
CA MET A 71 13.31 -13.50 -2.09
C MET A 71 14.38 -14.46 -2.60
N LYS A 72 14.78 -14.42 -3.88
CA LYS A 72 15.90 -15.24 -4.38
C LYS A 72 17.24 -14.83 -3.76
N SER A 73 17.39 -13.55 -3.41
CA SER A 73 18.61 -13.00 -2.79
C SER A 73 18.89 -13.55 -1.38
N LEU A 74 17.91 -14.24 -0.76
CA LEU A 74 18.09 -14.88 0.55
C LEU A 74 19.21 -15.92 0.56
N LYS A 75 19.46 -16.59 -0.57
CA LYS A 75 20.49 -17.64 -0.67
C LYS A 75 21.91 -17.10 -0.83
N SER A 76 22.07 -15.81 -1.10
CA SER A 76 23.35 -15.16 -1.41
C SER A 76 23.95 -14.47 -0.19
N SER A 77 23.95 -15.16 0.95
CA SER A 77 24.57 -14.70 2.21
C SER A 77 26.08 -14.81 2.18
#